data_AF-A0A7Y5EDZ8-F1
#
_entry.id   AF-A0A7Y5EDZ8-F1
#
_cell.length_a   1.000
_cell.length_b   1.000
_cell.length_c   1.000
_cell.angle_alpha   90.00
_cell.angle_beta   90.00
_cell.angle_gamma   90.00
#
_symmetry.space_group_name_H-M   'P 1'
#
loop_
_entity.id
_entity.type
_entity.pdbx_description
1 polymer ?
#
loop_
_entity_poly.entity_id
_entity_poly.type
_entity_poly.pdbx_seq_one_letter_code
_entity_poly.pdbx_strand_id
1 'polypeptide(L)'
;MRIHVSFIDRVGITQEVLALLGARHLNLDAVEMVPPNVYIDAPTLSPAVLEELHDALFEVHGVQSVDVVDILPGQRRHLQLDALLAAMSDPVLAVDSAGKVLLANPALIELCGRESAGRSVGELFDDPALLQALLDNNFHLPMREMQLNGQSLLLDAMPITNAGGLLTLYPPTRMGERLSALHHDHAEGFDALLGESPAIRTLKARALRVAALDAPLLVHGETGTGKELVARACHAISSRHSAPFLALNCAALPESLAESELFGYAPGAFTGAQRGGKPGLMELANQGTVFLDEIGEMSPYLQAKLLRFLSDGSFRRVGGDREVKVDVRIISATHRDLERMVAEGSFREDLFYRLNVLNLQVPPLRDRGQDILMLAHFFMQQACTQIQRPACRLTPATHSALLANPWPGNVRQLQNVIFRAAAICEGNLVDIGDLDIAGTSVARGQDGEVASLEQAVGDFERELLQRLYASYPSTRQLAGRLQTSHTAIAQRLRKYGIPGKG
;
A
#
# COMPACT_ATOMS: atom_id res chain seq x y z
N MET A 1 45.71 -3.75 -22.06
CA MET A 1 44.73 -4.86 -21.93
C MET A 1 44.26 -4.93 -20.50
N ARG A 2 43.07 -5.50 -20.24
CA ARG A 2 42.57 -5.73 -18.88
C ARG A 2 42.54 -7.22 -18.59
N ILE A 3 43.01 -7.61 -17.42
CA ILE A 3 43.09 -9.01 -17.00
C ILE A 3 42.34 -9.23 -15.70
N HIS A 4 41.74 -10.40 -15.56
CA HIS A 4 41.09 -10.93 -14.38
C HIS A 4 41.89 -12.14 -13.91
N VAL A 5 42.38 -12.08 -12.67
CA VAL A 5 43.03 -13.22 -12.03
C VAL A 5 42.13 -13.71 -10.89
N SER A 6 41.71 -14.97 -10.97
CA SER A 6 40.97 -15.66 -9.92
C SER A 6 41.94 -16.44 -9.05
N PHE A 7 41.74 -16.45 -7.74
CA PHE A 7 42.62 -17.15 -6.82
C PHE A 7 41.88 -17.72 -5.60
N ILE A 8 42.57 -18.46 -4.75
CA ILE A 8 42.11 -18.90 -3.43
C ILE A 8 42.54 -17.83 -2.43
N ASP A 9 41.59 -17.28 -1.69
CA ASP A 9 41.86 -16.18 -0.76
C ASP A 9 42.88 -16.59 0.31
N ARG A 10 44.02 -15.91 0.32
CA ARG A 10 45.10 -16.09 1.30
C ARG A 10 45.89 -14.81 1.50
N VAL A 11 46.51 -14.68 2.65
CA VAL A 11 47.39 -13.55 2.97
C VAL A 11 48.55 -13.49 1.95
N GLY A 12 48.76 -12.30 1.37
CA GLY A 12 49.89 -12.01 0.47
C GLY A 12 49.65 -12.28 -1.02
N ILE A 13 48.58 -12.99 -1.41
CA ILE A 13 48.40 -13.41 -2.81
C ILE A 13 48.28 -12.23 -3.78
N THR A 14 47.53 -11.20 -3.42
CA THR A 14 47.39 -9.99 -4.25
C THR A 14 48.72 -9.26 -4.42
N GLN A 15 49.57 -9.26 -3.38
CA GLN A 15 50.90 -8.65 -3.45
C GLN A 15 51.81 -9.44 -4.39
N GLU A 16 51.78 -10.78 -4.33
CA GLU A 16 52.57 -11.65 -5.21
C GLU A 16 52.16 -11.48 -6.68
N VAL A 17 50.85 -11.43 -6.96
CA VAL A 17 50.30 -11.18 -8.31
C VAL A 17 50.74 -9.80 -8.84
N LEU A 18 50.64 -8.74 -8.03
CA LEU A 18 51.05 -7.39 -8.44
C LEU A 18 52.56 -7.24 -8.58
N ALA A 19 53.35 -7.97 -7.78
CA ALA A 19 54.82 -7.97 -7.88
C ALA A 19 55.30 -8.53 -9.22
N LEU A 20 54.62 -9.54 -9.77
CA LEU A 20 54.94 -10.13 -11.08
C LEU A 20 54.71 -9.15 -12.24
N LEU A 21 53.70 -8.30 -12.12
CA LEU A 21 53.42 -7.21 -13.07
C LEU A 21 54.46 -6.09 -12.93
N GLY A 22 54.78 -5.70 -11.70
CA GLY A 22 55.78 -4.68 -11.39
C GLY A 22 57.20 -5.06 -11.83
N ALA A 23 57.59 -6.33 -11.66
CA ALA A 23 58.89 -6.86 -12.10
C ALA A 23 59.10 -6.77 -13.62
N ARG A 24 58.00 -6.69 -14.39
CA ARG A 24 58.01 -6.51 -15.86
C ARG A 24 57.85 -5.04 -16.28
N HIS A 25 57.93 -4.10 -15.34
CA HIS A 25 57.79 -2.67 -15.58
C HIS A 25 56.46 -2.28 -16.27
N LEU A 26 55.40 -3.04 -16.04
CA LEU A 26 54.08 -2.74 -16.60
C LEU A 26 53.42 -1.61 -15.80
N ASN A 27 52.97 -0.56 -16.51
CA ASN A 27 52.17 0.49 -15.90
C ASN A 27 50.72 0.02 -15.73
N LEU A 28 50.17 0.22 -14.54
CA LEU A 28 48.81 -0.18 -14.18
C LEU A 28 47.95 1.08 -13.99
N ASP A 29 46.90 1.22 -14.80
CA ASP A 29 45.98 2.37 -14.72
C ASP A 29 44.94 2.18 -13.61
N ALA A 30 44.55 0.93 -13.34
CA ALA A 30 43.60 0.59 -12.29
C ALA A 30 43.80 -0.84 -11.79
N VAL A 31 43.57 -1.06 -10.49
CA VAL A 31 43.53 -2.38 -9.86
C VAL A 31 42.29 -2.45 -8.96
N GLU A 32 41.39 -3.38 -9.25
CA GLU A 32 40.18 -3.62 -8.48
C GLU A 32 40.24 -4.99 -7.80
N MET A 33 40.06 -4.98 -6.48
CA MET A 33 40.12 -6.19 -5.67
C MET A 33 38.71 -6.55 -5.19
N VAL A 34 38.20 -7.70 -5.63
CA VAL A 34 36.89 -8.24 -5.27
C VAL A 34 37.12 -9.70 -4.86
N PRO A 35 37.43 -10.00 -3.59
CA PRO A 35 37.84 -11.34 -3.18
C PRO A 35 36.82 -12.38 -3.66
N PRO A 36 37.26 -13.47 -4.30
CA PRO A 36 38.65 -13.92 -4.43
C PRO A 36 39.30 -13.58 -5.81
N ASN A 37 38.99 -12.41 -6.36
CA ASN A 37 39.41 -11.97 -7.69
C ASN A 37 40.16 -10.64 -7.64
N VAL A 38 41.11 -10.47 -8.56
CA VAL A 38 41.72 -9.18 -8.87
C VAL A 38 41.57 -8.86 -10.35
N TYR A 39 41.19 -7.63 -10.65
CA TYR A 39 41.04 -7.11 -12.00
C TYR A 39 42.02 -5.97 -12.20
N ILE A 40 42.74 -5.97 -13.32
CA ILE A 40 43.89 -5.10 -13.53
C ILE A 40 43.78 -4.49 -14.92
N ASP A 41 43.81 -3.16 -15.01
CA ASP A 41 43.96 -2.44 -16.28
C ASP A 41 45.45 -2.12 -16.48
N ALA A 42 46.06 -2.77 -17.47
CA ALA A 42 47.45 -2.58 -17.86
C ALA A 42 47.48 -2.19 -19.35
N PRO A 43 47.36 -0.90 -19.70
CA PRO A 43 47.22 -0.45 -21.09
C PRO A 43 48.37 -0.90 -21.99
N THR A 44 49.57 -0.98 -21.42
CA THR A 44 50.82 -1.34 -22.10
C THR A 44 51.05 -2.85 -22.25
N LEU A 45 50.16 -3.69 -21.69
CA LEU A 45 50.25 -5.14 -21.80
C LEU A 45 49.92 -5.60 -23.23
N SER A 46 50.85 -6.34 -23.84
CA SER A 46 50.71 -6.94 -25.17
C SER A 46 50.40 -8.45 -25.08
N PRO A 47 49.83 -9.08 -26.13
CA PRO A 47 49.51 -10.51 -26.12
C PRO A 47 50.72 -11.43 -25.85
N ALA A 48 51.89 -11.11 -26.41
CA ALA A 48 53.11 -11.91 -26.18
C ALA A 48 53.58 -11.84 -24.72
N VAL A 49 53.51 -10.66 -24.10
CA VAL A 49 53.86 -10.49 -22.68
C VAL A 49 52.81 -11.11 -21.76
N LEU A 50 51.55 -11.18 -22.21
CA LEU A 50 50.47 -11.84 -21.47
C LEU A 50 50.69 -13.36 -21.40
N GLU A 51 51.14 -14.01 -22.47
CA GLU A 51 51.46 -15.45 -22.46
C GLU A 51 52.59 -15.75 -21.45
N GLU A 52 53.68 -14.98 -21.46
CA GLU A 52 54.78 -15.13 -20.49
C GLU A 52 54.35 -14.80 -19.05
N LEU A 53 53.42 -13.86 -18.88
CA LEU A 53 52.87 -13.49 -17.58
C LEU A 53 51.92 -14.56 -17.04
N HIS A 54 51.15 -15.20 -17.93
CA HIS A 54 50.20 -16.25 -17.59
C HIS A 54 50.92 -17.40 -16.87
N ASP A 55 52.00 -17.93 -17.45
CA ASP A 55 52.77 -19.03 -16.84
C ASP A 55 53.31 -18.65 -15.45
N ALA A 56 53.89 -17.45 -15.31
CA ALA A 56 54.41 -16.96 -14.04
C ALA A 56 53.32 -16.71 -12.98
N LEU A 57 52.11 -16.31 -13.40
CA LEU A 57 50.96 -16.15 -12.50
C LEU A 57 50.43 -17.50 -12.00
N PHE A 58 50.46 -18.53 -12.83
CA PHE A 58 50.05 -19.89 -12.44
C PHE A 58 51.04 -20.58 -11.48
N GLU A 59 52.31 -20.16 -11.47
CA GLU A 59 53.28 -20.61 -10.46
C GLU A 59 52.98 -20.05 -9.06
N VAL A 60 52.22 -18.96 -8.97
CA VAL A 60 51.77 -18.40 -7.68
C VAL A 60 50.76 -19.35 -7.05
N HIS A 61 51.16 -19.98 -5.94
CA HIS A 61 50.30 -20.93 -5.24
C HIS A 61 48.95 -20.30 -4.87
N GLY A 62 47.87 -20.89 -5.39
CA GLY A 62 46.49 -20.44 -5.15
C GLY A 62 45.85 -19.68 -6.31
N VAL A 63 46.58 -19.31 -7.38
CA VAL A 63 45.96 -18.78 -8.60
C VAL A 63 45.19 -19.90 -9.33
N GLN A 64 43.97 -19.60 -9.78
CA GLN A 64 43.04 -20.55 -10.40
C GLN A 64 42.82 -20.27 -11.89
N SER A 65 42.69 -19.00 -12.28
CA SER A 65 42.53 -18.60 -13.69
C SER A 65 43.12 -17.21 -13.96
N VAL A 66 43.48 -16.96 -15.21
CA VAL A 66 43.92 -15.67 -15.73
C VAL A 66 43.22 -15.43 -17.07
N ASP A 67 42.28 -14.50 -17.10
CA ASP A 67 41.40 -14.24 -18.24
C ASP A 67 41.52 -12.78 -18.71
N VAL A 68 41.42 -12.53 -20.01
CA VAL A 68 41.31 -11.15 -20.54
C VAL A 68 39.86 -10.70 -20.43
N VAL A 69 39.63 -9.49 -19.92
CA VAL A 69 38.29 -8.92 -19.79
C VAL A 69 38.16 -7.65 -20.62
N ASP A 70 36.98 -7.40 -21.16
CA ASP A 70 36.75 -6.18 -21.95
C ASP A 70 36.60 -4.94 -21.06
N ILE A 71 36.05 -5.10 -19.85
CA ILE A 71 35.73 -4.00 -18.94
C ILE A 71 35.95 -4.42 -17.49
N LEU A 72 36.47 -3.52 -16.65
CA LEU A 72 36.60 -3.76 -15.22
C LEU A 72 35.22 -3.78 -14.53
N PRO A 73 35.05 -4.51 -13.41
CA PRO A 73 33.79 -4.57 -12.68
C PRO A 73 33.26 -3.21 -12.22
N GLY A 74 34.14 -2.32 -11.75
CA GLY A 74 33.79 -0.97 -11.31
C GLY A 74 33.30 -0.12 -12.47
N GLN A 75 34.01 -0.15 -13.61
CA GLN A 75 33.56 0.50 -14.85
C GLN A 75 32.22 -0.05 -15.35
N ARG A 76 32.03 -1.37 -15.29
CA ARG A 76 30.76 -2.02 -15.68
C ARG A 76 29.61 -1.57 -14.78
N ARG A 77 29.81 -1.52 -13.46
CA ARG A 77 28.82 -1.03 -12.50
C ARG A 77 28.48 0.44 -12.77
N HIS A 78 29.47 1.26 -13.07
CA HIS A 78 29.26 2.68 -13.41
C HIS A 78 28.40 2.82 -14.67
N LEU A 79 28.73 2.12 -15.76
CA LEU A 79 27.92 2.14 -16.98
C LEU A 79 26.49 1.63 -16.77
N GLN A 80 26.31 0.61 -15.94
CA GLN A 80 24.97 0.11 -15.58
C GLN A 80 24.17 1.15 -14.80
N LEU A 81 24.78 1.83 -13.84
CA LEU A 81 24.15 2.90 -13.08
C LEU A 81 23.80 4.09 -13.99
N ASP A 82 24.70 4.49 -14.89
CA ASP A 82 24.44 5.57 -15.85
C ASP A 82 23.30 5.21 -16.80
N ALA A 83 23.25 3.97 -17.28
CA ALA A 83 22.17 3.48 -18.12
C ALA A 83 20.81 3.46 -17.38
N LEU A 84 20.80 3.05 -16.10
CA LEU A 84 19.60 3.09 -15.27
C LEU A 84 19.13 4.53 -15.05
N LEU A 85 20.04 5.44 -14.69
CA LEU A 85 19.73 6.86 -14.50
C LEU A 85 19.24 7.52 -15.80
N ALA A 86 19.84 7.18 -16.94
CA ALA A 86 19.42 7.68 -18.26
C ALA A 86 18.05 7.16 -18.71
N ALA A 87 17.65 5.96 -18.28
CA ALA A 87 16.32 5.42 -18.56
C ALA A 87 15.20 6.10 -17.73
N MET A 88 15.56 6.79 -16.64
CA MET A 88 14.60 7.52 -15.81
C MET A 88 14.23 8.85 -16.46
N SER A 89 12.92 9.06 -16.66
CA SER A 89 12.39 10.29 -17.27
C SER A 89 12.25 11.47 -16.30
N ASP A 90 12.24 11.21 -14.99
CA ASP A 90 12.12 12.24 -13.97
C ASP A 90 13.51 12.72 -13.53
N PRO A 91 13.73 14.02 -13.26
CA PRO A 91 15.00 14.52 -12.74
C PRO A 91 15.35 13.92 -11.37
N VAL A 92 16.53 13.31 -11.27
CA VAL A 92 17.01 12.62 -10.06
C VAL A 92 18.45 13.00 -9.77
N LEU A 93 18.77 13.18 -8.49
CA LEU A 93 20.13 13.31 -7.97
C LEU A 93 20.36 12.49 -6.70
N ALA A 94 21.56 11.93 -6.58
CA ALA A 94 22.06 11.37 -5.33
C ALA A 94 23.05 12.35 -4.69
N VAL A 95 22.98 12.50 -3.38
CA VAL A 95 23.80 13.44 -2.60
C VAL A 95 24.47 12.72 -1.44
N ASP A 96 25.65 13.19 -1.04
CA ASP A 96 26.38 12.67 0.12
C ASP A 96 25.75 13.12 1.45
N SER A 97 26.31 12.66 2.57
CA SER A 97 25.86 13.05 3.91
C SER A 97 26.03 14.53 4.24
N ALA A 98 26.82 15.28 3.45
CA ALA A 98 26.98 16.72 3.57
C ALA A 98 26.08 17.49 2.57
N GLY A 99 25.23 16.78 1.81
CA GLY A 99 24.34 17.35 0.80
C GLY A 99 25.06 17.86 -0.44
N LYS A 100 26.22 17.28 -0.81
CA LYS A 100 26.86 17.50 -2.11
C LYS A 100 26.40 16.48 -3.13
N VAL A 101 26.17 16.91 -4.35
CA VAL A 101 25.72 16.04 -5.45
C VAL A 101 26.82 15.06 -5.85
N LEU A 102 26.50 13.78 -5.73
CA LEU A 102 27.35 12.66 -6.17
C LEU A 102 27.03 12.27 -7.61
N LEU A 103 25.74 12.12 -7.92
CA LEU A 103 25.25 11.70 -9.23
C LEU A 103 24.00 12.50 -9.60
N ALA A 104 23.82 12.72 -10.89
CA ALA A 104 22.64 13.37 -11.46
C ALA A 104 22.30 12.69 -12.79
N ASN A 105 21.02 12.44 -13.03
CA ASN A 105 20.61 11.87 -14.30
C ASN A 105 20.53 12.93 -15.43
N PRO A 106 20.47 12.51 -16.70
CA PRO A 106 20.39 13.43 -17.84
C PRO A 106 19.23 14.42 -17.75
N ALA A 107 18.05 13.97 -17.25
CA ALA A 107 16.88 14.83 -17.10
C ALA A 107 17.13 16.00 -16.12
N LEU A 108 17.86 15.77 -15.02
CA LEU A 108 18.26 16.84 -14.11
C LEU A 108 19.31 17.77 -14.74
N ILE A 109 20.26 17.23 -15.47
CA ILE A 109 21.31 18.03 -16.12
C ILE A 109 20.68 18.99 -17.15
N GLU A 110 19.76 18.49 -17.96
CA GLU A 110 18.99 19.29 -18.91
C GLU A 110 18.18 20.37 -18.20
N LEU A 111 17.49 20.01 -17.12
CA LEU A 111 16.68 20.92 -16.33
C LEU A 111 17.51 22.03 -15.66
N CYS A 112 18.66 21.69 -15.10
CA CYS A 112 19.56 22.65 -14.43
C CYS A 112 20.32 23.52 -15.44
N GLY A 113 20.62 23.00 -16.63
CA GLY A 113 21.43 23.68 -17.66
C GLY A 113 22.89 23.93 -17.27
N ARG A 114 23.37 23.28 -16.20
CA ARG A 114 24.71 23.47 -15.61
C ARG A 114 25.23 22.18 -14.97
N GLU A 115 26.55 22.05 -14.86
CA GLU A 115 27.19 20.92 -14.19
C GLU A 115 26.79 20.87 -12.71
N SER A 116 26.19 19.77 -12.29
CA SER A 116 25.60 19.59 -10.95
C SER A 116 26.50 18.84 -9.98
N ALA A 117 27.41 17.98 -10.48
CA ALA A 117 28.28 17.15 -9.66
C ALA A 117 29.21 17.99 -8.75
N GLY A 118 29.38 17.54 -7.50
CA GLY A 118 30.25 18.18 -6.50
C GLY A 118 29.71 19.45 -5.86
N ARG A 119 28.63 20.03 -6.39
CA ARG A 119 27.98 21.23 -5.82
C ARG A 119 27.11 20.87 -4.63
N SER A 120 26.88 21.82 -3.74
CA SER A 120 25.88 21.63 -2.68
C SER A 120 24.46 21.72 -3.26
N VAL A 121 23.53 20.92 -2.73
CA VAL A 121 22.10 21.01 -3.01
C VAL A 121 21.57 22.44 -2.78
N GLY A 122 22.05 23.13 -1.74
CA GLY A 122 21.63 24.51 -1.47
C GLY A 122 22.06 25.49 -2.56
N GLU A 123 23.22 25.26 -3.19
CA GLU A 123 23.71 26.06 -4.32
C GLU A 123 23.04 25.65 -5.64
N LEU A 124 22.76 24.35 -5.82
CA LEU A 124 22.14 23.84 -7.03
C LEU A 124 20.71 24.37 -7.22
N PHE A 125 19.98 24.53 -6.12
CA PHE A 125 18.59 25.02 -6.11
C PHE A 125 18.45 26.48 -5.66
N ASP A 126 19.57 27.19 -5.46
CA ASP A 126 19.58 28.57 -4.95
C ASP A 126 18.75 28.74 -3.65
N ASP A 127 18.74 27.71 -2.80
CA ASP A 127 17.99 27.61 -1.55
C ASP A 127 18.87 27.03 -0.41
N PRO A 128 19.63 27.87 0.31
CA PRO A 128 20.46 27.42 1.42
C PRO A 128 19.66 26.77 2.56
N ALA A 129 18.38 27.11 2.72
CA ALA A 129 17.52 26.55 3.76
C ALA A 129 17.09 25.10 3.43
N LEU A 130 17.13 24.71 2.15
CA LEU A 130 16.90 23.33 1.73
C LEU A 130 17.98 22.39 2.26
N LEU A 131 19.26 22.78 2.12
CA LEU A 131 20.37 21.98 2.64
C LEU A 131 20.24 21.76 4.14
N GLN A 132 19.98 22.83 4.90
CA GLN A 132 19.81 22.72 6.34
C GLN A 132 18.64 21.81 6.71
N ALA A 133 17.50 21.94 6.03
CA ALA A 133 16.33 21.09 6.27
C ALA A 133 16.61 19.62 5.96
N LEU A 134 17.35 19.30 4.89
CA LEU A 134 17.74 17.93 4.56
C LEU A 134 18.63 17.33 5.65
N LEU A 135 19.63 18.08 6.13
CA LEU A 135 20.54 17.62 7.17
C LEU A 135 19.80 17.42 8.51
N ASP A 136 18.96 18.37 8.92
CA ASP A 136 18.21 18.31 10.18
C ASP A 136 17.23 17.11 10.22
N ASN A 137 16.76 16.66 9.05
CA ASN A 137 15.80 15.57 8.92
C ASN A 137 16.40 14.28 8.32
N ASN A 138 17.73 14.12 8.32
CA ASN A 138 18.42 12.95 7.77
C ASN A 138 17.93 12.57 6.35
N PHE A 139 17.81 13.56 5.46
CA PHE A 139 17.32 13.41 4.08
C PHE A 139 15.91 12.83 3.95
N HIS A 140 15.12 12.87 5.02
CA HIS A 140 13.71 12.49 5.03
C HIS A 140 12.83 13.74 5.13
N LEU A 141 12.47 14.34 4.00
CA LEU A 141 11.64 15.54 3.97
C LEU A 141 10.24 15.26 3.41
N PRO A 142 9.19 15.87 3.96
CA PRO A 142 7.92 15.93 3.26
C PRO A 142 8.12 16.68 1.94
N MET A 143 7.36 16.27 0.92
CA MET A 143 7.49 16.83 -0.43
C MET A 143 7.40 18.36 -0.41
N ARG A 144 8.38 19.02 -1.02
CA ARG A 144 8.56 20.47 -0.94
C ARG A 144 8.50 21.08 -2.33
N GLU A 145 7.66 22.09 -2.51
CA GLU A 145 7.65 22.88 -3.74
C GLU A 145 8.90 23.77 -3.80
N MET A 146 9.49 23.83 -4.98
CA MET A 146 10.65 24.65 -5.29
C MET A 146 10.58 25.20 -6.70
N GLN A 147 11.32 26.28 -6.93
CA GLN A 147 11.46 26.92 -8.23
C GLN A 147 12.84 26.59 -8.78
N LEU A 148 12.90 26.04 -9.99
CA LEU A 148 14.15 25.83 -10.71
C LEU A 148 13.98 26.28 -12.16
N ASN A 149 14.84 27.20 -12.62
CA ASN A 149 14.82 27.74 -13.98
C ASN A 149 13.42 28.23 -14.44
N GLY A 150 12.64 28.82 -13.54
CA GLY A 150 11.29 29.34 -13.82
C GLY A 150 10.18 28.29 -13.87
N GLN A 151 10.48 27.03 -13.56
CA GLN A 151 9.51 25.95 -13.40
C GLN A 151 9.26 25.68 -11.92
N SER A 152 7.99 25.57 -11.52
CA SER A 152 7.63 25.01 -10.21
C SER A 152 7.78 23.50 -10.29
N LEU A 153 8.49 22.93 -9.32
CA LEU A 153 8.77 21.51 -9.18
C LEU A 153 8.58 21.09 -7.72
N LEU A 154 8.27 19.83 -7.52
CA LEU A 154 8.17 19.23 -6.20
C LEU A 154 9.37 18.34 -5.96
N LEU A 155 10.10 18.60 -4.88
CA LEU A 155 11.23 17.82 -4.43
C LEU A 155 10.77 16.80 -3.41
N ASP A 156 11.08 15.54 -3.69
CA ASP A 156 10.97 14.42 -2.75
C ASP A 156 12.38 13.93 -2.39
N ALA A 157 12.61 13.67 -1.11
CA ALA A 157 13.92 13.28 -0.60
C ALA A 157 13.80 12.00 0.22
N MET A 158 14.58 11.00 -0.16
CA MET A 158 14.67 9.72 0.51
C MET A 158 16.10 9.49 1.03
N PRO A 159 16.29 9.02 2.27
CA PRO A 159 17.61 8.69 2.76
C PRO A 159 18.21 7.48 2.04
N ILE A 160 19.49 7.56 1.69
CA ILE A 160 20.30 6.40 1.30
C ILE A 160 21.10 5.98 2.52
N THR A 161 20.84 4.77 3.01
CA THR A 161 21.45 4.22 4.22
C THR A 161 22.98 4.36 4.17
N ASN A 162 23.55 5.07 5.14
CA ASN A 162 24.99 5.30 5.31
C ASN A 162 25.71 6.05 4.16
N ALA A 163 24.98 6.71 3.24
CA ALA A 163 25.60 7.41 2.10
C ALA A 163 25.10 8.85 1.88
N GLY A 164 23.87 9.19 2.30
CA GLY A 164 23.29 10.53 2.13
C GLY A 164 21.83 10.46 1.73
N GLY A 165 21.45 11.03 0.59
CA GLY A 165 20.06 11.10 0.13
C GLY A 165 19.88 10.94 -1.37
N LEU A 166 18.72 10.46 -1.78
CA LEU A 166 18.23 10.48 -3.16
C LEU A 166 17.12 11.53 -3.24
N LEU A 167 17.27 12.50 -4.14
CA LEU A 167 16.29 13.54 -4.38
C LEU A 167 15.69 13.34 -5.77
N THR A 168 14.38 13.45 -5.87
CA THR A 168 13.64 13.39 -7.14
C THR A 168 12.79 14.64 -7.30
N LEU A 169 12.76 15.20 -8.51
CA LEU A 169 11.94 16.37 -8.83
C LEU A 169 10.77 15.98 -9.73
N TYR A 170 9.59 16.51 -9.43
CA TYR A 170 8.38 16.26 -10.20
C TYR A 170 7.75 17.56 -10.69
N PRO A 171 7.32 17.63 -11.97
CA PRO A 171 6.38 18.66 -12.41
C PRO A 171 5.05 18.53 -11.64
N PRO A 172 4.44 19.63 -11.17
CA PRO A 172 3.15 19.62 -10.47
C PRO A 172 2.03 18.95 -11.27
N THR A 173 2.11 18.99 -12.61
CA THR A 173 1.15 18.35 -13.53
C THR A 173 1.19 16.82 -13.49
N ARG A 174 2.34 16.20 -13.20
CA ARG A 174 2.49 14.72 -13.09
C ARG A 174 2.06 14.16 -11.72
N MET A 175 1.82 15.01 -10.73
CA MET A 175 1.33 14.57 -9.42
C MET A 175 -0.14 14.16 -9.44
N GLY A 176 -0.99 14.77 -10.28
CA GLY A 176 -2.35 14.26 -10.48
C GLY A 176 -2.33 12.82 -10.99
N GLU A 177 -1.40 12.52 -11.91
CA GLU A 177 -1.20 11.19 -12.49
C GLU A 177 -0.49 10.22 -11.54
N ARG A 178 0.44 10.65 -10.66
CA ARG A 178 1.13 9.76 -9.70
C ARG A 178 0.50 9.66 -8.31
N LEU A 179 -0.27 10.63 -7.83
CA LEU A 179 -1.19 10.40 -6.71
C LEU A 179 -2.29 9.43 -7.16
N SER A 180 -2.66 9.48 -8.44
CA SER A 180 -3.43 8.42 -9.10
C SER A 180 -2.60 7.13 -9.25
N ALA A 181 -1.32 7.19 -9.65
CA ALA A 181 -0.50 6.00 -9.94
C ALA A 181 0.05 5.25 -8.71
N LEU A 182 0.30 5.94 -7.58
CA LEU A 182 0.53 5.33 -6.27
C LEU A 182 -0.73 4.59 -5.77
N HIS A 183 -1.89 4.87 -6.40
CA HIS A 183 -3.14 4.14 -6.24
C HIS A 183 -3.50 3.26 -7.48
N HIS A 184 -2.64 3.10 -8.50
CA HIS A 184 -2.91 2.32 -9.74
C HIS A 184 -2.41 0.88 -9.73
N ASP A 185 -1.87 0.34 -8.63
CA ASP A 185 -1.44 -1.06 -8.65
C ASP A 185 -2.59 -2.09 -8.60
N HIS A 186 -3.85 -1.65 -8.68
CA HIS A 186 -5.01 -2.55 -8.71
C HIS A 186 -5.85 -2.28 -9.95
N ALA A 187 -6.10 -3.34 -10.72
CA ALA A 187 -6.88 -3.39 -11.96
C ALA A 187 -7.93 -2.28 -12.08
N GLU A 188 -7.91 -1.52 -13.17
CA GLU A 188 -8.90 -0.49 -13.42
C GLU A 188 -10.20 -1.09 -13.98
N GLY A 189 -11.34 -0.64 -13.46
CA GLY A 189 -12.68 -1.03 -13.93
C GLY A 189 -13.36 -2.15 -13.12
N PHE A 190 -14.50 -2.64 -13.64
CA PHE A 190 -15.31 -3.66 -12.96
C PHE A 190 -14.66 -5.06 -12.93
N ASP A 191 -13.57 -5.24 -13.65
CA ASP A 191 -12.79 -6.48 -13.63
C ASP A 191 -12.04 -6.66 -12.30
N ALA A 192 -11.76 -5.57 -11.59
CA ALA A 192 -11.22 -5.60 -10.22
C ALA A 192 -12.24 -6.09 -9.18
N LEU A 193 -13.54 -5.97 -9.47
CA LEU A 193 -14.60 -6.51 -8.62
C LEU A 193 -14.76 -8.00 -8.91
N LEU A 194 -13.88 -8.81 -8.32
CA LEU A 194 -13.92 -10.26 -8.43
C LEU A 194 -15.23 -10.81 -7.86
N GLY A 195 -15.95 -11.58 -8.67
CA GLY A 195 -17.19 -12.23 -8.29
C GLY A 195 -18.08 -12.55 -9.48
N GLU A 196 -18.74 -13.69 -9.42
CA GLU A 196 -19.73 -14.16 -10.37
C GLU A 196 -21.10 -14.43 -9.73
N SER A 197 -21.23 -14.25 -8.41
CA SER A 197 -22.51 -14.41 -7.73
C SER A 197 -23.61 -13.52 -8.33
N PRO A 198 -24.89 -13.94 -8.28
CA PRO A 198 -26.00 -13.11 -8.74
C PRO A 198 -26.02 -11.72 -8.10
N ALA A 199 -25.62 -11.61 -6.83
CA ALA A 199 -25.52 -10.35 -6.10
C ALA A 199 -24.45 -9.42 -6.72
N ILE A 200 -23.24 -9.93 -7.00
CA ILE A 200 -22.18 -9.15 -7.64
C ILE A 200 -22.53 -8.80 -9.10
N ARG A 201 -23.11 -9.74 -9.87
CA ARG A 201 -23.56 -9.45 -11.25
C ARG A 201 -24.60 -8.33 -11.28
N THR A 202 -25.55 -8.35 -10.33
CA THR A 202 -26.55 -7.29 -10.18
C THR A 202 -25.92 -5.96 -9.79
N LEU A 203 -24.95 -5.96 -8.87
CA LEU A 203 -24.19 -4.77 -8.49
C LEU A 203 -23.46 -4.20 -9.72
N LYS A 204 -22.69 -5.01 -10.45
CA LYS A 204 -21.96 -4.60 -11.67
C LYS A 204 -22.90 -3.98 -12.71
N ALA A 205 -24.04 -4.62 -12.99
CA ALA A 205 -25.01 -4.12 -13.95
C ALA A 205 -25.69 -2.79 -13.54
N ARG A 206 -25.91 -2.58 -12.23
CA ARG A 206 -26.41 -1.29 -11.72
C ARG A 206 -25.30 -0.24 -11.77
N ALA A 207 -24.11 -0.59 -11.32
CA ALA A 207 -22.94 0.28 -11.25
C ALA A 207 -22.55 0.81 -12.66
N LEU A 208 -22.59 -0.05 -13.69
CA LEU A 208 -22.41 0.34 -15.09
C LEU A 208 -23.38 1.45 -15.54
N ARG A 209 -24.65 1.38 -15.14
CA ARG A 209 -25.67 2.37 -15.52
C ARG A 209 -25.50 3.68 -14.78
N VAL A 210 -25.22 3.64 -13.48
CA VAL A 210 -25.07 4.86 -12.66
C VAL A 210 -23.73 5.56 -12.89
N ALA A 211 -22.70 4.83 -13.29
CA ALA A 211 -21.39 5.40 -13.57
C ALA A 211 -21.40 6.36 -14.77
N ALA A 212 -22.27 6.13 -15.75
CA ALA A 212 -22.44 7.00 -16.93
C ALA A 212 -23.16 8.33 -16.60
N LEU A 213 -23.81 8.43 -15.44
CA LEU A 213 -24.52 9.63 -15.02
C LEU A 213 -23.61 10.55 -14.21
N ASP A 214 -23.62 11.85 -14.53
CA ASP A 214 -22.85 12.87 -13.82
C ASP A 214 -23.63 13.43 -12.62
N ALA A 215 -23.99 12.54 -11.69
CA ALA A 215 -24.69 12.89 -10.46
C ALA A 215 -23.99 12.27 -9.23
N PRO A 216 -24.23 12.81 -8.02
CA PRO A 216 -23.74 12.25 -6.78
C PRO A 216 -24.16 10.79 -6.60
N LEU A 217 -23.21 9.96 -6.16
CA LEU A 217 -23.40 8.52 -5.96
C LEU A 217 -23.10 8.13 -4.52
N LEU A 218 -24.07 7.53 -3.84
CA LEU A 218 -23.92 6.95 -2.51
C LEU A 218 -23.72 5.43 -2.59
N VAL A 219 -22.55 4.95 -2.14
CA VAL A 219 -22.20 3.54 -2.06
C VAL A 219 -22.39 3.06 -0.62
N HIS A 220 -23.43 2.29 -0.39
CA HIS A 220 -23.76 1.76 0.93
C HIS A 220 -23.31 0.29 1.05
N GLY A 221 -22.72 -0.07 2.19
CA GLY A 221 -22.31 -1.45 2.45
C GLY A 221 -21.45 -1.60 3.70
N GLU A 222 -21.42 -2.81 4.23
CA GLU A 222 -20.64 -3.13 5.43
C GLU A 222 -19.15 -2.83 5.27
N THR A 223 -18.47 -2.60 6.39
CA THR A 223 -17.02 -2.40 6.42
C THR A 223 -16.28 -3.60 5.82
N GLY A 224 -15.28 -3.35 4.98
CA GLY A 224 -14.48 -4.39 4.34
C GLY A 224 -15.13 -5.07 3.13
N THR A 225 -16.25 -4.57 2.59
CA THR A 225 -16.92 -5.14 1.40
C THR A 225 -16.32 -4.70 0.05
N GLY A 226 -15.43 -3.71 0.04
CA GLY A 226 -14.81 -3.16 -1.17
C GLY A 226 -15.51 -1.94 -1.76
N LYS A 227 -16.13 -1.07 -0.93
CA LYS A 227 -16.83 0.16 -1.39
C LYS A 227 -15.94 1.07 -2.26
N GLU A 228 -14.68 1.25 -1.89
CA GLU A 228 -13.72 2.04 -2.67
C GLU A 228 -13.48 1.45 -4.07
N LEU A 229 -13.38 0.12 -4.20
CA LEU A 229 -13.25 -0.54 -5.51
C LEU A 229 -14.45 -0.27 -6.40
N VAL A 230 -15.67 -0.25 -5.82
CA VAL A 230 -16.89 0.12 -6.56
C VAL A 230 -16.83 1.58 -7.01
N ALA A 231 -16.38 2.49 -6.15
CA ALA A 231 -16.24 3.90 -6.50
C ALA A 231 -15.21 4.12 -7.63
N ARG A 232 -14.04 3.49 -7.53
CA ARG A 232 -13.00 3.51 -8.57
C ARG A 232 -13.49 2.92 -9.88
N ALA A 233 -14.18 1.78 -9.84
CA ALA A 233 -14.77 1.17 -11.03
C ALA A 233 -15.80 2.09 -11.70
N CYS A 234 -16.64 2.79 -10.91
CA CYS A 234 -17.58 3.76 -11.45
C CYS A 234 -16.89 4.96 -12.10
N HIS A 235 -15.80 5.46 -11.51
CA HIS A 235 -15.02 6.55 -12.09
C HIS A 235 -14.37 6.14 -13.42
N ALA A 236 -13.73 4.96 -13.46
CA ALA A 236 -12.97 4.45 -14.62
C ALA A 236 -13.81 4.29 -15.90
N ILE A 237 -15.13 4.14 -15.79
CA ILE A 237 -16.03 4.03 -16.96
C ILE A 237 -16.91 5.26 -17.17
N SER A 238 -16.72 6.31 -16.36
CA SER A 238 -17.49 7.54 -16.46
C SER A 238 -16.95 8.47 -17.55
N SER A 239 -17.70 9.52 -17.88
CA SER A 239 -17.20 10.60 -18.74
C SER A 239 -15.93 11.27 -18.19
N ARG A 240 -15.67 11.16 -16.88
CA ARG A 240 -14.53 11.75 -16.17
C ARG A 240 -13.36 10.77 -15.94
N HIS A 241 -13.35 9.62 -16.60
CA HIS A 241 -12.33 8.56 -16.44
C HIS A 241 -10.87 9.02 -16.65
N SER A 242 -10.64 10.04 -17.47
CA SER A 242 -9.31 10.60 -17.73
C SER A 242 -8.94 11.75 -16.78
N ALA A 243 -9.83 12.11 -15.85
CA ALA A 243 -9.64 13.19 -14.89
C ALA A 243 -9.30 12.62 -13.50
N PRO A 244 -8.78 13.44 -12.56
CA PRO A 244 -8.33 12.92 -11.26
C PRO A 244 -9.43 12.24 -10.46
N PHE A 245 -9.10 11.12 -9.81
CA PHE A 245 -9.89 10.50 -8.74
C PHE A 245 -9.17 10.67 -7.41
N LEU A 246 -9.70 11.53 -6.54
CA LEU A 246 -9.10 11.79 -5.23
C LEU A 246 -9.98 11.24 -4.11
N ALA A 247 -9.38 10.53 -3.15
CA ALA A 247 -10.10 9.90 -2.05
C ALA A 247 -9.75 10.54 -0.72
N LEU A 248 -10.75 10.67 0.16
CA LEU A 248 -10.59 11.06 1.55
C LEU A 248 -11.39 10.09 2.43
N ASN A 249 -10.74 9.56 3.48
CA ASN A 249 -11.44 8.85 4.54
C ASN A 249 -11.80 9.83 5.67
N CYS A 250 -13.10 10.10 5.83
CA CYS A 250 -13.59 11.06 6.83
C CYS A 250 -13.39 10.59 8.28
N ALA A 251 -13.22 9.28 8.52
CA ALA A 251 -13.00 8.73 9.85
C ALA A 251 -11.52 8.77 10.28
N ALA A 252 -10.58 8.94 9.33
CA ALA A 252 -9.15 8.81 9.58
C ALA A 252 -8.49 10.10 10.11
N LEU A 253 -9.15 11.25 9.97
CA LEU A 253 -8.57 12.55 10.26
C LEU A 253 -9.39 13.34 11.30
N PRO A 254 -8.73 14.11 12.16
CA PRO A 254 -9.39 15.15 12.95
C PRO A 254 -10.15 16.14 12.06
N GLU A 255 -11.25 16.70 12.56
CA GLU A 255 -12.15 17.60 11.82
C GLU A 255 -11.42 18.75 11.10
N SER A 256 -10.51 19.44 11.79
CA SER A 256 -9.76 20.56 11.22
C SER A 256 -8.82 20.15 10.10
N LEU A 257 -8.19 18.97 10.21
CA LEU A 257 -7.36 18.41 9.15
C LEU A 257 -8.21 17.99 7.96
N ALA A 258 -9.33 17.28 8.20
CA ALA A 258 -10.27 16.90 7.14
C ALA A 258 -10.81 18.13 6.39
N GLU A 259 -11.10 19.23 7.09
CA GLU A 259 -11.50 20.50 6.49
C GLU A 259 -10.42 21.07 5.57
N SER A 260 -9.18 21.13 6.07
CA SER A 260 -8.04 21.67 5.33
C SER A 260 -7.63 20.80 4.13
N GLU A 261 -7.81 19.48 4.22
CA GLU A 261 -7.59 18.57 3.09
C GLU A 261 -8.70 18.72 2.04
N LEU A 262 -9.98 18.76 2.44
CA LEU A 262 -11.09 18.91 1.48
C LEU A 262 -11.08 20.26 0.76
N PHE A 263 -11.00 21.34 1.53
CA PHE A 263 -11.26 22.70 1.06
C PHE A 263 -10.00 23.56 0.98
N GLY A 264 -8.84 23.06 1.39
CA GLY A 264 -7.61 23.84 1.40
C GLY A 264 -7.62 24.94 2.47
N TYR A 265 -6.50 25.64 2.57
CA TYR A 265 -6.36 26.77 3.50
C TYR A 265 -5.66 27.96 2.83
N ALA A 266 -6.03 29.16 3.27
CA ALA A 266 -5.40 30.40 2.85
C ALA A 266 -4.08 30.65 3.62
N PRO A 267 -3.15 31.46 3.08
CA PRO A 267 -1.96 31.91 3.81
C PRO A 267 -2.29 32.42 5.22
N GLY A 268 -1.62 31.89 6.23
CA GLY A 268 -1.79 32.36 7.62
C GLY A 268 -3.08 31.92 8.31
N ALA A 269 -3.81 30.94 7.77
CA ALA A 269 -5.07 30.45 8.36
C ALA A 269 -4.91 29.88 9.80
N PHE A 270 -3.75 29.33 10.13
CA PHE A 270 -3.41 28.81 11.46
C PHE A 270 -1.89 28.80 11.69
N THR A 271 -1.46 28.59 12.94
CA THR A 271 -0.04 28.48 13.31
C THR A 271 0.60 27.26 12.64
N GLY A 272 1.57 27.47 11.74
CA GLY A 272 2.18 26.40 10.92
C GLY A 272 1.62 26.29 9.50
N ALA A 273 0.62 27.09 9.13
CA ALA A 273 0.15 27.17 7.74
C ALA A 273 1.27 27.65 6.81
N GLN A 274 1.42 27.00 5.65
CA GLN A 274 2.37 27.43 4.64
C GLN A 274 2.06 28.86 4.17
N ARG A 275 3.12 29.65 3.93
CA ARG A 275 3.00 31.07 3.51
C ARG A 275 2.23 31.24 2.18
N GLY A 276 2.16 30.21 1.34
CA GLY A 276 1.39 30.20 0.09
C GLY A 276 -0.05 29.67 0.21
N GLY A 277 -0.45 29.16 1.38
CA GLY A 277 -1.66 28.34 1.52
C GLY A 277 -1.50 26.95 0.89
N LYS A 278 -2.57 26.15 0.91
CA LYS A 278 -2.63 24.82 0.27
C LYS A 278 -3.97 24.65 -0.46
N PRO A 279 -3.99 24.20 -1.73
CA PRO A 279 -5.25 23.85 -2.41
C PRO A 279 -5.86 22.59 -1.78
N GLY A 280 -7.19 22.54 -1.71
CA GLY A 280 -7.92 21.37 -1.22
C GLY A 280 -8.14 20.30 -2.30
N LEU A 281 -8.55 19.11 -1.89
CA LEU A 281 -8.93 18.01 -2.77
C LEU A 281 -10.01 18.42 -3.78
N MET A 282 -10.96 19.28 -3.39
CA MET A 282 -11.97 19.78 -4.32
C MET A 282 -11.35 20.59 -5.48
N GLU A 283 -10.28 21.35 -5.23
CA GLU A 283 -9.55 22.10 -6.28
C GLU A 283 -8.73 21.17 -7.15
N LEU A 284 -8.02 20.24 -6.51
CA LEU A 284 -7.14 19.29 -7.18
C LEU A 284 -7.93 18.30 -8.05
N ALA A 285 -9.17 18.00 -7.68
CA ALA A 285 -10.08 17.13 -8.44
C ALA A 285 -11.02 17.89 -9.38
N ASN A 286 -10.76 19.17 -9.69
CA ASN A 286 -11.59 19.91 -10.64
C ASN A 286 -11.69 19.17 -11.99
N GLN A 287 -12.89 19.08 -12.55
CA GLN A 287 -13.29 18.23 -13.68
C GLN A 287 -13.20 16.71 -13.44
N GLY A 288 -12.77 16.29 -12.25
CA GLY A 288 -12.59 14.91 -11.83
C GLY A 288 -13.66 14.44 -10.84
N THR A 289 -13.27 13.52 -9.97
CA THR A 289 -14.12 12.87 -8.98
C THR A 289 -13.47 12.91 -7.60
N VAL A 290 -14.25 13.25 -6.57
CA VAL A 290 -13.85 13.11 -5.17
C VAL A 290 -14.64 11.97 -4.53
N PHE A 291 -13.92 11.03 -3.93
CA PHE A 291 -14.46 9.94 -3.14
C PHE A 291 -14.38 10.24 -1.65
N LEU A 292 -15.52 10.23 -0.97
CA LEU A 292 -15.64 10.45 0.47
C LEU A 292 -15.99 9.13 1.17
N ASP A 293 -15.00 8.46 1.74
CA ASP A 293 -15.23 7.23 2.51
C ASP A 293 -15.66 7.55 3.95
N GLU A 294 -16.54 6.70 4.47
CA GLU A 294 -17.17 6.83 5.78
C GLU A 294 -17.81 8.22 6.02
N ILE A 295 -18.62 8.70 5.06
CA ILE A 295 -19.28 10.01 5.12
C ILE A 295 -20.18 10.19 6.35
N GLY A 296 -20.65 9.09 6.96
CA GLY A 296 -21.40 9.12 8.21
C GLY A 296 -20.60 9.58 9.43
N GLU A 297 -19.26 9.60 9.35
CA GLU A 297 -18.39 10.10 10.42
C GLU A 297 -18.10 11.61 10.30
N MET A 298 -18.63 12.27 9.27
CA MET A 298 -18.43 13.70 9.07
C MET A 298 -19.16 14.53 10.14
N SER A 299 -18.46 15.50 10.72
CA SER A 299 -19.04 16.41 11.71
C SER A 299 -20.16 17.29 11.11
N PRO A 300 -21.12 17.79 11.93
CA PRO A 300 -22.17 18.69 11.44
C PRO A 300 -21.65 19.96 10.75
N TYR A 301 -20.48 20.45 11.18
CA TYR A 301 -19.82 21.61 10.56
C TYR A 301 -19.32 21.29 9.15
N LEU A 302 -18.63 20.17 8.96
CA LEU A 302 -18.19 19.72 7.64
C LEU A 302 -19.37 19.37 6.73
N GLN A 303 -20.44 18.77 7.27
CA GLN A 303 -21.69 18.51 6.55
C GLN A 303 -22.27 19.80 5.97
N ALA A 304 -22.30 20.89 6.76
CA ALA A 304 -22.78 22.19 6.29
C ALA A 304 -21.93 22.77 5.16
N LYS A 305 -20.59 22.60 5.22
CA LYS A 305 -19.70 23.05 4.14
C LYS A 305 -19.86 22.22 2.87
N LEU A 306 -19.94 20.90 2.99
CA LEU A 306 -20.17 20.00 1.86
C LEU A 306 -21.51 20.29 1.18
N LEU A 307 -22.56 20.57 1.96
CA LEU A 307 -23.86 20.97 1.42
C LEU A 307 -23.78 22.23 0.55
N ARG A 308 -23.04 23.25 0.99
CA ARG A 308 -22.83 24.48 0.21
C ARG A 308 -22.12 24.15 -1.10
N PHE A 309 -21.07 23.34 -1.03
CA PHE A 309 -20.36 22.87 -2.21
C PHE A 309 -21.27 22.15 -3.22
N LEU A 310 -22.09 21.20 -2.75
CA LEU A 310 -23.03 20.45 -3.58
C LEU A 310 -24.16 21.29 -4.20
N SER A 311 -24.27 22.58 -3.87
CA SER A 311 -25.32 23.45 -4.40
C SER A 311 -24.95 24.02 -5.76
N ASP A 312 -23.74 24.54 -5.93
CA ASP A 312 -23.29 25.20 -7.16
C ASP A 312 -21.78 25.02 -7.46
N GLY A 313 -21.10 24.16 -6.71
CA GLY A 313 -19.66 23.90 -6.83
C GLY A 313 -18.77 24.96 -6.17
N SER A 314 -19.34 25.89 -5.39
CA SER A 314 -18.59 26.94 -4.71
C SER A 314 -18.22 26.58 -3.28
N PHE A 315 -17.03 27.01 -2.84
CA PHE A 315 -16.62 26.94 -1.44
C PHE A 315 -15.54 27.99 -1.12
N ARG A 316 -15.17 28.11 0.15
CA ARG A 316 -14.07 28.97 0.62
C ARG A 316 -13.02 28.13 1.35
N ARG A 317 -11.76 28.46 1.10
CA ARG A 317 -10.63 27.89 1.85
C ARG A 317 -10.72 28.25 3.33
N VAL A 318 -10.14 27.42 4.19
CA VAL A 318 -10.02 27.72 5.63
C VAL A 318 -9.25 29.03 5.82
N GLY A 319 -9.82 29.96 6.59
CA GLY A 319 -9.27 31.29 6.81
C GLY A 319 -9.30 32.24 5.60
N GLY A 320 -9.86 31.80 4.46
CA GLY A 320 -9.98 32.60 3.26
C GLY A 320 -11.37 33.22 3.08
N ASP A 321 -11.42 34.39 2.45
CA ASP A 321 -12.65 35.09 2.06
C ASP A 321 -13.01 34.85 0.58
N ARG A 322 -12.01 34.53 -0.24
CA ARG A 322 -12.18 34.24 -1.66
C ARG A 322 -12.96 32.95 -1.88
N GLU A 323 -14.01 33.06 -2.69
CA GLU A 323 -14.78 31.92 -3.17
C GLU A 323 -14.07 31.26 -4.36
N VAL A 324 -14.01 29.93 -4.32
CA VAL A 324 -13.45 29.08 -5.36
C VAL A 324 -14.59 28.25 -5.92
N LYS A 325 -14.70 28.20 -7.25
CA LYS A 325 -15.70 27.41 -7.95
C LYS A 325 -15.02 26.31 -8.76
N VAL A 326 -15.45 25.09 -8.54
CA VAL A 326 -14.94 23.89 -9.22
C VAL A 326 -16.11 23.00 -9.60
N ASP A 327 -15.85 22.10 -10.54
CA ASP A 327 -16.83 21.12 -10.99
C ASP A 327 -16.30 19.72 -10.72
N VAL A 328 -16.85 19.08 -9.68
CA VAL A 328 -16.38 17.80 -9.17
C VAL A 328 -17.56 16.86 -8.99
N ARG A 329 -17.43 15.64 -9.50
CA ARG A 329 -18.38 14.58 -9.20
C ARG A 329 -18.09 14.01 -7.81
N ILE A 330 -19.11 13.93 -6.96
CA ILE A 330 -18.98 13.34 -5.62
C ILE A 330 -19.44 11.88 -5.64
N ILE A 331 -18.59 10.99 -5.15
CA ILE A 331 -18.95 9.62 -4.77
C ILE A 331 -18.73 9.49 -3.27
N SER A 332 -19.75 9.09 -2.52
CA SER A 332 -19.65 8.92 -1.06
C SER A 332 -19.87 7.47 -0.69
N ALA A 333 -19.25 7.00 0.39
CA ALA A 333 -19.45 5.67 0.93
C ALA A 333 -19.69 5.68 2.43
N THR A 334 -20.49 4.74 2.92
CA THR A 334 -20.74 4.56 4.36
C THR A 334 -21.23 3.16 4.66
N HIS A 335 -20.95 2.67 5.87
CA HIS A 335 -21.57 1.47 6.44
C HIS A 335 -22.72 1.79 7.41
N ARG A 336 -22.93 3.07 7.73
CA ARG A 336 -23.96 3.53 8.65
C ARG A 336 -25.26 3.81 7.91
N ASP A 337 -26.36 3.59 8.63
CA ASP A 337 -27.71 3.96 8.19
C ASP A 337 -27.90 5.47 8.30
N LEU A 338 -27.73 6.18 7.18
CA LEU A 338 -27.88 7.63 7.14
C LEU A 338 -29.33 8.08 7.38
N GLU A 339 -30.32 7.29 6.98
CA GLU A 339 -31.74 7.63 7.22
C GLU A 339 -32.04 7.67 8.71
N ARG A 340 -31.55 6.66 9.44
CA ARG A 340 -31.61 6.63 10.90
C ARG A 340 -30.85 7.81 11.53
N MET A 341 -29.65 8.12 11.04
CA MET A 341 -28.87 9.24 11.56
C MET A 341 -29.54 10.60 11.34
N VAL A 342 -30.28 10.76 10.23
CA VAL A 342 -31.12 11.93 9.97
C VAL A 342 -32.24 12.01 11.00
N ALA A 343 -32.94 10.91 11.25
CA ALA A 343 -33.99 10.86 12.28
C ALA A 343 -33.46 11.17 13.70
N GLU A 344 -32.21 10.79 13.99
CA GLU A 344 -31.52 11.07 15.26
C GLU A 344 -30.87 12.47 15.31
N GLY A 345 -30.91 13.24 14.21
CA GLY A 345 -30.34 14.59 14.13
C GLY A 345 -28.81 14.66 14.06
N SER A 346 -28.13 13.52 13.89
CA SER A 346 -26.66 13.43 13.78
C SER A 346 -26.17 13.61 12.34
N PHE A 347 -27.06 13.49 11.35
CA PHE A 347 -26.79 13.78 9.95
C PHE A 347 -27.86 14.73 9.40
N ARG A 348 -27.47 15.69 8.56
CA ARG A 348 -28.42 16.65 8.01
C ARG A 348 -29.28 16.03 6.90
N GLU A 349 -30.59 16.24 7.00
CA GLU A 349 -31.58 15.79 6.02
C GLU A 349 -31.31 16.35 4.61
N ASP A 350 -31.00 17.65 4.51
CA ASP A 350 -30.73 18.32 3.24
C ASP A 350 -29.50 17.77 2.52
N LEU A 351 -28.45 17.44 3.26
CA LEU A 351 -27.24 16.81 2.72
C LEU A 351 -27.52 15.38 2.26
N PHE A 352 -28.29 14.61 3.03
CA PHE A 352 -28.67 13.25 2.68
C PHE A 352 -29.35 13.19 1.31
N TYR A 353 -30.36 14.04 1.07
CA TYR A 353 -31.05 14.05 -0.21
C TYR A 353 -30.17 14.49 -1.40
N ARG A 354 -29.17 15.36 -1.17
CA ARG A 354 -28.21 15.74 -2.23
C ARG A 354 -27.18 14.66 -2.54
N LEU A 355 -26.81 13.84 -1.55
CA LEU A 355 -25.87 12.73 -1.74
C LEU A 355 -26.55 11.48 -2.29
N ASN A 356 -27.76 11.17 -1.83
CA ASN A 356 -28.52 9.97 -2.19
C ASN A 356 -29.34 10.15 -3.48
N VAL A 357 -28.74 10.73 -4.52
CA VAL A 357 -29.37 10.87 -5.84
C VAL A 357 -29.28 9.56 -6.61
N LEU A 358 -28.10 8.96 -6.62
CA LEU A 358 -27.86 7.60 -7.11
C LEU A 358 -27.37 6.75 -5.94
N ASN A 359 -27.79 5.49 -5.88
CA ASN A 359 -27.34 4.58 -4.83
C ASN A 359 -26.89 3.22 -5.37
N LEU A 360 -25.91 2.65 -4.69
CA LEU A 360 -25.44 1.28 -4.89
C LEU A 360 -25.29 0.58 -3.55
N GLN A 361 -25.92 -0.58 -3.43
CA GLN A 361 -25.75 -1.47 -2.28
C GLN A 361 -24.68 -2.51 -2.59
N VAL A 362 -23.57 -2.47 -1.85
CA VAL A 362 -22.52 -3.49 -1.94
C VAL A 362 -22.93 -4.67 -1.03
N PRO A 363 -23.11 -5.89 -1.57
CA PRO A 363 -23.54 -7.03 -0.78
C PRO A 363 -22.40 -7.49 0.15
N PRO A 364 -22.71 -7.91 1.38
CA PRO A 364 -21.72 -8.52 2.27
C PRO A 364 -21.22 -9.84 1.68
N LEU A 365 -20.03 -10.28 2.10
CA LEU A 365 -19.34 -11.43 1.55
C LEU A 365 -20.15 -12.74 1.71
N ARG A 366 -20.87 -12.87 2.84
CA ARG A 366 -21.77 -14.01 3.11
C ARG A 366 -22.88 -14.20 2.08
N ASP A 367 -23.30 -13.14 1.39
CA ASP A 367 -24.34 -13.20 0.35
C ASP A 367 -23.76 -13.51 -1.04
N ARG A 368 -22.43 -13.65 -1.16
CA ARG A 368 -21.73 -13.89 -2.44
C ARG A 368 -21.43 -15.38 -2.70
N GLY A 369 -21.74 -16.28 -1.78
CA GLY A 369 -21.63 -17.73 -1.98
C GLY A 369 -20.25 -18.17 -2.47
N GLN A 370 -20.19 -18.77 -3.67
CA GLN A 370 -18.95 -19.33 -4.24
C GLN A 370 -17.87 -18.29 -4.55
N ASP A 371 -18.22 -17.00 -4.62
CA ASP A 371 -17.22 -15.92 -4.77
C ASP A 371 -16.22 -15.91 -3.61
N ILE A 372 -16.59 -16.44 -2.43
CA ILE A 372 -15.69 -16.58 -1.28
C ILE A 372 -14.47 -17.42 -1.64
N LEU A 373 -14.67 -18.56 -2.32
CA LEU A 373 -13.57 -19.45 -2.70
C LEU A 373 -12.70 -18.81 -3.79
N MET A 374 -13.33 -18.16 -4.77
CA MET A 374 -12.61 -17.46 -5.83
C MET A 374 -11.72 -16.34 -5.27
N LEU A 375 -12.25 -15.53 -4.35
CA LEU A 375 -11.49 -14.51 -3.63
C LEU A 375 -10.38 -15.13 -2.77
N ALA A 376 -10.65 -16.24 -2.09
CA ALA A 376 -9.64 -16.94 -1.28
C ALA A 376 -8.47 -17.43 -2.13
N HIS A 377 -8.73 -18.00 -3.32
CA HIS A 377 -7.69 -18.40 -4.26
C HIS A 377 -6.88 -17.21 -4.78
N PHE A 378 -7.55 -16.11 -5.13
CA PHE A 378 -6.90 -14.88 -5.57
C PHE A 378 -5.97 -14.32 -4.48
N PHE A 379 -6.45 -14.18 -3.25
CA PHE A 379 -5.65 -13.69 -2.14
C PHE A 379 -4.51 -14.63 -1.75
N MET A 380 -4.67 -15.95 -1.95
CA MET A 380 -3.59 -16.90 -1.72
C MET A 380 -2.43 -16.66 -2.69
N GLN A 381 -2.73 -16.48 -3.98
CA GLN A 381 -1.72 -16.17 -4.99
C GLN A 381 -1.03 -14.82 -4.70
N GLN A 382 -1.82 -13.81 -4.35
CA GLN A 382 -1.31 -12.48 -4.00
C GLN A 382 -0.40 -12.55 -2.76
N ALA A 383 -0.83 -13.25 -1.72
CA ALA A 383 -0.06 -13.42 -0.49
C ALA A 383 1.27 -14.14 -0.75
N CYS A 384 1.25 -15.26 -1.49
CA CYS A 384 2.48 -16.00 -1.83
C CYS A 384 3.48 -15.14 -2.62
N THR A 385 2.98 -14.34 -3.56
CA THR A 385 3.81 -13.40 -4.34
C THR A 385 4.41 -12.33 -3.44
N GLN A 386 3.61 -11.74 -2.55
CA GLN A 386 4.03 -10.69 -1.63
C GLN A 386 5.12 -11.18 -0.65
N ILE A 387 5.03 -12.41 -0.16
CA ILE A 387 6.02 -13.01 0.77
C ILE A 387 7.11 -13.81 0.05
N GLN A 388 7.19 -13.72 -1.28
CA GLN A 388 8.22 -14.34 -2.13
C GLN A 388 8.38 -15.86 -1.92
N ARG A 389 7.25 -16.58 -1.77
CA ARG A 389 7.24 -18.04 -1.61
C ARG A 389 6.57 -18.76 -2.80
N PRO A 390 6.84 -20.07 -2.99
CA PRO A 390 6.10 -20.87 -3.96
C PRO A 390 4.59 -20.85 -3.71
N ALA A 391 3.80 -20.93 -4.79
CA ALA A 391 2.35 -20.84 -4.72
C ALA A 391 1.75 -21.93 -3.81
N CYS A 392 1.06 -21.51 -2.76
CA CYS A 392 0.30 -22.37 -1.88
C CYS A 392 -1.10 -22.64 -2.46
N ARG A 393 -1.66 -23.79 -2.12
CA ARG A 393 -3.04 -24.17 -2.49
C ARG A 393 -3.85 -24.48 -1.25
N LEU A 394 -5.10 -24.04 -1.27
CA LEU A 394 -6.10 -24.42 -0.27
C LEU A 394 -6.52 -25.87 -0.51
N THR A 395 -6.55 -26.70 0.54
CA THR A 395 -7.09 -28.06 0.43
C THR A 395 -8.62 -28.01 0.25
N PRO A 396 -9.26 -28.98 -0.42
CA PRO A 396 -10.72 -29.02 -0.53
C PRO A 396 -11.44 -29.03 0.84
N ALA A 397 -10.78 -29.50 1.89
CA ALA A 397 -11.32 -29.49 3.25
C ALA A 397 -11.57 -28.06 3.75
N THR A 398 -10.75 -27.09 3.35
CA THR A 398 -10.93 -25.67 3.71
C THR A 398 -12.20 -25.04 3.14
N HIS A 399 -12.70 -25.53 2.00
CA HIS A 399 -13.79 -24.87 1.27
C HIS A 399 -15.07 -24.77 2.10
N SER A 400 -15.44 -25.86 2.78
CA SER A 400 -16.62 -25.90 3.65
C SER A 400 -16.50 -24.91 4.82
N ALA A 401 -15.30 -24.78 5.40
CA ALA A 401 -15.06 -23.84 6.49
C ALA A 401 -15.12 -22.38 6.02
N LEU A 402 -14.57 -22.08 4.85
CA LEU A 402 -14.62 -20.75 4.24
C LEU A 402 -16.05 -20.34 3.85
N LEU A 403 -16.83 -21.25 3.26
CA LEU A 403 -18.22 -21.01 2.85
C LEU A 403 -19.18 -20.89 4.04
N ALA A 404 -18.95 -21.64 5.12
CA ALA A 404 -19.82 -21.62 6.30
C ALA A 404 -19.57 -20.43 7.24
N ASN A 405 -18.46 -19.69 7.07
CA ASN A 405 -18.14 -18.58 7.95
C ASN A 405 -18.99 -17.33 7.63
N PRO A 406 -19.47 -16.58 8.63
CA PRO A 406 -20.29 -15.38 8.42
C PRO A 406 -19.51 -14.16 7.89
N TRP A 407 -18.18 -14.14 7.99
CA TRP A 407 -17.30 -13.06 7.54
C TRP A 407 -17.72 -11.64 7.99
N PRO A 408 -17.78 -11.34 9.30
CA PRO A 408 -18.16 -10.01 9.81
C PRO A 408 -17.26 -8.88 9.31
N GLY A 409 -15.98 -9.14 9.01
CA GLY A 409 -15.07 -8.19 8.38
C GLY A 409 -14.98 -8.32 6.85
N ASN A 410 -15.92 -9.05 6.25
CA ASN A 410 -16.09 -9.22 4.81
C ASN A 410 -14.78 -9.61 4.09
N VAL A 411 -14.50 -8.99 2.94
CA VAL A 411 -13.34 -9.30 2.08
C VAL A 411 -12.02 -9.01 2.80
N ARG A 412 -11.95 -7.94 3.61
CA ARG A 412 -10.76 -7.59 4.39
C ARG A 412 -10.40 -8.68 5.40
N GLN A 413 -11.39 -9.26 6.08
CA GLN A 413 -11.16 -10.38 6.99
C GLN A 413 -10.68 -11.62 6.23
N LEU A 414 -11.33 -11.96 5.11
CA LEU A 414 -10.92 -13.08 4.27
C LEU A 414 -9.47 -12.94 3.82
N GLN A 415 -9.09 -11.77 3.30
CA GLN A 415 -7.72 -11.48 2.88
C GLN A 415 -6.71 -11.69 4.01
N ASN A 416 -7.00 -11.18 5.21
CA ASN A 416 -6.13 -11.33 6.37
C ASN A 416 -5.99 -12.79 6.83
N VAL A 417 -7.10 -13.55 6.84
CA VAL A 417 -7.08 -14.98 7.19
C VAL A 417 -6.22 -15.75 6.21
N ILE A 418 -6.40 -15.51 4.90
CA ILE A 418 -5.64 -16.19 3.84
C ILE A 418 -4.16 -15.79 3.87
N PHE A 419 -3.85 -14.51 4.06
CA PHE A 419 -2.46 -14.03 4.18
C PHE A 419 -1.74 -14.68 5.36
N ARG A 420 -2.37 -14.75 6.54
CA ARG A 420 -1.79 -15.40 7.73
C ARG A 420 -1.56 -16.88 7.50
N ALA A 421 -2.51 -17.57 6.88
CA ALA A 421 -2.35 -18.98 6.54
C ALA A 421 -1.19 -19.20 5.55
N ALA A 422 -1.06 -18.33 4.54
CA ALA A 422 0.06 -18.35 3.60
C ALA A 422 1.40 -18.06 4.26
N ALA A 423 1.45 -17.24 5.32
CA ALA A 423 2.67 -16.90 6.04
C ALA A 423 3.15 -18.00 7.00
N ILE A 424 2.21 -18.69 7.67
CA ILE A 424 2.52 -19.69 8.71
C ILE A 424 2.69 -21.11 8.12
N CYS A 425 2.07 -21.39 6.97
CA CYS A 425 2.13 -22.72 6.36
C CYS A 425 3.58 -23.13 6.03
N GLU A 426 4.06 -24.24 6.58
CA GLU A 426 5.40 -24.77 6.30
C GLU A 426 5.48 -25.49 4.94
N GLY A 427 4.34 -25.87 4.35
CA GLY A 427 4.23 -26.60 3.08
C GLY A 427 3.59 -25.79 1.94
N ASN A 428 3.20 -26.48 0.86
CA ASN A 428 2.49 -25.87 -0.29
C ASN A 428 0.97 -26.08 -0.23
N LEU A 429 0.48 -26.72 0.83
CA LEU A 429 -0.93 -27.04 1.05
C LEU A 429 -1.37 -26.43 2.39
N VAL A 430 -2.37 -25.57 2.31
CA VAL A 430 -3.01 -24.93 3.47
C VAL A 430 -4.26 -25.71 3.81
N ASP A 431 -4.29 -26.32 4.98
CA ASP A 431 -5.42 -27.11 5.48
C ASP A 431 -6.29 -26.32 6.48
N ILE A 432 -7.40 -26.89 6.94
CA ILE A 432 -8.32 -26.23 7.88
C ILE A 432 -7.60 -25.73 9.13
N GLY A 433 -6.63 -26.49 9.65
CA GLY A 433 -5.88 -26.14 10.86
C GLY A 433 -5.03 -24.88 10.73
N ASP A 434 -4.63 -24.53 9.51
CA ASP A 434 -3.83 -23.33 9.21
C ASP A 434 -4.71 -22.07 9.07
N LEU A 435 -6.01 -22.26 8.87
CA LEU A 435 -6.98 -21.18 8.76
C LEU A 435 -7.45 -20.78 10.16
N ASP A 436 -6.85 -19.72 10.72
CA ASP A 436 -7.33 -19.06 11.93
C ASP A 436 -8.66 -18.31 11.68
N ILE A 437 -9.71 -19.09 11.45
CA ILE A 437 -11.09 -18.66 11.24
C ILE A 437 -11.79 -18.48 12.60
N ALA A 438 -11.35 -19.21 13.63
CA ALA A 438 -11.94 -19.20 14.97
C ALA A 438 -11.54 -17.97 15.80
N GLY A 439 -10.36 -17.38 15.59
CA GLY A 439 -9.86 -16.23 16.35
C GLY A 439 -10.34 -14.85 15.89
N THR A 440 -11.12 -14.76 14.79
CA THR A 440 -11.54 -13.48 14.19
C THR A 440 -13.03 -13.19 14.32
N SER A 441 -13.75 -13.99 15.09
CA SER A 441 -15.02 -13.55 15.65
C SER A 441 -14.72 -12.45 16.68
N VAL A 442 -14.58 -11.21 16.20
CA VAL A 442 -15.25 -10.09 16.88
C VAL A 442 -16.74 -10.33 16.68
N ALA A 443 -17.23 -11.43 17.24
CA ALA A 443 -18.63 -11.49 17.58
C ALA A 443 -18.77 -10.26 18.47
N ARG A 444 -19.60 -9.31 18.03
CA ARG A 444 -20.47 -8.66 19.00
C ARG A 444 -21.17 -9.81 19.70
N GLY A 445 -20.51 -10.36 20.74
CA GLY A 445 -21.22 -10.92 21.85
C GLY A 445 -22.24 -9.84 22.16
N GLN A 446 -23.50 -10.21 22.06
CA GLN A 446 -24.53 -9.39 22.68
C GLN A 446 -24.15 -9.37 24.16
N ASP A 447 -23.31 -8.41 24.55
CA ASP A 447 -23.26 -7.90 25.91
C ASP A 447 -24.60 -7.19 26.10
N GLY A 448 -25.68 -7.97 26.14
CA GLY A 448 -26.77 -7.61 27.01
C GLY A 448 -26.15 -7.53 28.40
N GLU A 449 -26.32 -6.39 29.07
CA GLU A 449 -25.79 -6.13 30.40
C GLU A 449 -25.84 -7.40 31.26
N VAL A 450 -24.69 -8.04 31.44
CA VAL A 450 -24.58 -9.22 32.29
C VAL A 450 -24.70 -8.71 33.72
N ALA A 451 -25.90 -8.79 34.29
CA ALA A 451 -26.17 -8.26 35.63
C ALA A 451 -25.44 -9.04 36.73
N SER A 452 -25.04 -10.30 36.49
CA SER A 452 -24.28 -11.13 37.43
C SER A 452 -23.55 -12.30 36.77
N LEU A 453 -22.49 -12.80 37.42
CA LEU A 453 -21.75 -14.00 37.00
C LEU A 453 -22.66 -15.25 36.94
N GLU A 454 -23.60 -15.38 37.87
CA GLU A 454 -24.55 -16.50 37.88
C GLU A 454 -25.46 -16.51 36.66
N GLN A 455 -25.87 -15.33 36.18
CA GLN A 455 -26.68 -15.20 34.96
C GLN A 455 -25.87 -15.58 33.72
N ALA A 456 -24.64 -15.08 33.57
CA ALA A 456 -23.78 -15.43 32.43
C ALA A 456 -23.46 -16.92 32.36
N VAL A 457 -23.11 -17.53 33.51
CA VAL A 457 -22.86 -18.98 33.57
C VAL A 457 -24.15 -19.74 33.24
N GLY A 458 -25.30 -19.27 33.72
CA GLY A 458 -26.59 -19.89 33.45
C GLY A 458 -27.00 -19.84 31.97
N ASP A 459 -26.78 -18.71 31.30
CA ASP A 459 -27.08 -18.53 29.88
C ASP A 459 -26.16 -19.37 29.00
N PHE A 460 -24.87 -19.41 29.32
CA PHE A 460 -23.91 -20.28 28.65
C PHE A 460 -24.24 -21.76 28.84
N GLU A 461 -24.56 -22.19 30.08
CA GLU A 461 -24.98 -23.58 30.34
C GLU A 461 -26.23 -23.95 29.53
N ARG A 462 -27.22 -23.04 29.43
CA ARG A 462 -28.45 -23.27 28.64
C ARG A 462 -28.14 -23.44 27.15
N GLU A 463 -27.35 -22.55 26.57
CA GLU A 463 -27.03 -22.57 25.14
C GLU A 463 -26.21 -23.82 24.77
N LEU A 464 -25.21 -24.16 25.60
CA LEU A 464 -24.40 -25.36 25.44
C LEU A 464 -25.27 -26.63 25.43
N LEU A 465 -26.21 -26.73 26.38
CA LEU A 465 -27.11 -27.89 26.48
C LEU A 465 -28.08 -27.96 25.30
N GLN A 466 -28.65 -26.84 24.84
CA GLN A 466 -29.53 -26.82 23.66
C GLN A 466 -28.81 -27.28 22.39
N ARG A 467 -27.58 -26.79 22.18
CA ARG A 467 -26.76 -27.14 21.00
C ARG A 467 -26.39 -28.62 21.00
N LEU A 468 -25.95 -29.15 22.14
CA LEU A 468 -25.53 -30.55 22.24
C LEU A 468 -26.70 -31.53 22.24
N TYR A 469 -27.88 -31.13 22.72
CA TYR A 469 -29.07 -31.99 22.71
C TYR A 469 -29.51 -32.36 21.29
N ALA A 470 -29.28 -31.51 20.29
CA ALA A 470 -29.57 -31.83 18.88
C ALA A 470 -28.73 -33.02 18.36
N SER A 471 -27.51 -33.19 18.85
CA SER A 471 -26.60 -34.27 18.45
C SER A 471 -26.65 -35.47 19.40
N TYR A 472 -27.08 -35.27 20.64
CA TYR A 472 -27.12 -36.26 21.71
C TYR A 472 -28.46 -36.15 22.46
N PRO A 473 -29.58 -36.63 21.90
CA PRO A 473 -30.94 -36.37 22.38
C PRO A 473 -31.33 -37.18 23.64
N SER A 474 -30.36 -37.68 24.40
CA SER A 474 -30.61 -38.38 25.66
C SER A 474 -29.71 -37.88 26.79
N THR A 475 -30.28 -37.80 27.99
CA THR A 475 -29.57 -37.38 29.21
C THR A 475 -28.31 -38.19 29.46
N ARG A 476 -28.32 -39.49 29.15
CA ARG A 476 -27.15 -40.38 29.33
C ARG A 476 -26.04 -40.10 28.32
N GLN A 477 -26.38 -39.84 27.05
CA GLN A 477 -25.39 -39.50 26.03
C GLN A 477 -24.77 -38.12 26.28
N LEU A 478 -25.58 -37.13 26.65
CA LEU A 478 -25.10 -35.81 27.05
C LEU A 478 -24.17 -35.87 28.27
N ALA A 479 -24.55 -36.64 29.29
CA ALA A 479 -23.72 -36.88 30.47
C ALA A 479 -22.39 -37.54 30.13
N GLY A 480 -22.39 -38.53 29.23
CA GLY A 480 -21.16 -39.15 28.71
C GLY A 480 -20.27 -38.18 27.95
N ARG A 481 -20.86 -37.34 27.08
CA ARG A 481 -20.11 -36.34 26.29
C ARG A 481 -19.51 -35.22 27.14
N LEU A 482 -20.25 -34.79 28.15
CA LEU A 482 -19.89 -33.70 29.07
C LEU A 482 -19.17 -34.20 30.34
N GLN A 483 -18.88 -35.51 30.42
CA GLN A 483 -18.17 -36.15 31.54
C GLN A 483 -18.74 -35.78 32.92
N THR A 484 -20.06 -35.78 33.03
CA THR A 484 -20.76 -35.44 34.27
C THR A 484 -21.85 -36.45 34.59
N SER A 485 -22.50 -36.34 35.75
CA SER A 485 -23.54 -37.28 36.12
C SER A 485 -24.82 -37.06 35.32
N HIS A 486 -25.50 -38.16 34.97
CA HIS A 486 -26.80 -38.11 34.32
C HIS A 486 -27.86 -37.38 35.16
N THR A 487 -27.74 -37.40 36.49
CA THR A 487 -28.62 -36.66 37.41
C THR A 487 -28.39 -35.15 37.34
N ALA A 488 -27.14 -34.69 37.24
CA ALA A 488 -26.81 -33.27 37.11
C ALA A 488 -27.26 -32.69 35.76
N ILE A 489 -27.14 -33.45 34.67
CA ILE A 489 -27.67 -33.05 33.36
C ILE A 489 -29.20 -33.04 33.37
N ALA A 490 -29.85 -34.03 33.98
CA ALA A 490 -31.31 -34.06 34.08
C ALA A 490 -31.86 -32.83 34.85
N GLN A 491 -31.20 -32.43 35.93
CA GLN A 491 -31.56 -31.24 36.70
C GLN A 491 -31.37 -29.96 35.89
N ARG A 492 -30.25 -29.81 35.17
CA ARG A 492 -30.00 -28.63 34.32
C ARG A 492 -30.95 -28.54 33.13
N LEU A 493 -31.23 -29.65 32.43
CA LEU A 493 -32.20 -29.68 31.33
C LEU A 493 -33.62 -29.28 31.79
N ARG A 494 -34.03 -29.73 32.99
CA ARG A 494 -35.30 -29.29 33.62
C ARG A 494 -35.26 -27.82 34.01
N LYS A 495 -34.17 -27.34 34.61
CA LYS A 495 -33.99 -25.93 35.00
C LYS A 495 -34.13 -24.98 33.80
N TYR A 496 -33.65 -25.38 32.63
CA TYR A 496 -33.68 -24.57 31.41
C TYR A 496 -34.85 -24.87 30.46
N GLY A 497 -35.79 -25.75 30.85
CA GLY A 497 -36.98 -26.05 30.06
C GLY A 497 -36.72 -26.75 28.72
N ILE A 498 -35.60 -27.49 28.60
CA ILE A 498 -35.25 -28.24 27.39
C ILE A 498 -35.96 -29.61 27.47
N PRO A 499 -36.98 -29.88 26.64
CA PRO A 499 -37.84 -31.05 26.83
C PRO A 499 -37.10 -32.35 26.54
N GLY A 500 -36.81 -33.10 27.59
CA GLY A 500 -36.44 -34.51 27.50
C GLY A 500 -37.66 -35.33 27.10
N LYS A 501 -37.69 -35.89 25.89
CA LYS A 501 -38.61 -36.99 25.62
C LYS A 501 -38.08 -38.21 26.39
N GLY A 502 -38.82 -38.55 27.46
CA GLY A 502 -38.85 -39.84 28.19
C GLY A 502 -37.57 -40.66 28.22
#